data_AF-A0A7Y7QIN4-F1
#
_entry.id   AF-A0A7Y7QIN4-F1
#
_cell.length_a   1.000
_cell.length_b   1.000
_cell.length_c   1.000
_cell.angle_alpha   90.00
_cell.angle_beta   90.00
_cell.angle_gamma   90.00
#
_symmetry.space_group_name_H-M   'P 1'
#
loop_
_entity.id
_entity.type
_entity.pdbx_description
1 polymer ?
#
loop_
_entity_poly.entity_id
_entity_poly.type
_entity_poly.pdbx_seq_one_letter_code
_entity_poly.pdbx_strand_id
1 'polypeptide(L)'
;MFGDIIIYVLLFFISFFPIVIWAYAFSFTDENPLNKKRFLAGILAGILSVIPILYIDKIMGFLDFEYLNVFYFATRIKNLFSSLEFGISLSLFLFLIIILSFFLGGFFKNKSKIFNIYIKNTFVFLIFILFLSLFLFLFGYIFSNFDFTIENPINFGNIVFDTLKLIIFYYVIVAFVEEASKHFNFLQSSIFYIKNTKDGVLYSIFIALGFSFIENMLYLYNYYLSYGISSELLKLYFFRSAFSVMVHVLSSSIIAYYFTRALLLYRGKDLSFPYFKIFSFGIFVSILLHLVFDVALTLGFVFIIFIYFIGGYLYVSSLFYED
;
A
#
# COMPACT_ATOMS: atom_id res chain seq x y z
N MET A 1 -24.13 -18.74 -10.08
CA MET A 1 -23.24 -18.51 -11.25
C MET A 1 -23.65 -17.27 -12.05
N PHE A 2 -24.82 -17.21 -12.72
CA PHE A 2 -25.22 -15.99 -13.46
C PHE A 2 -25.48 -14.78 -12.56
N GLY A 3 -26.09 -14.98 -11.39
CA GLY A 3 -26.31 -13.90 -10.40
C GLY A 3 -24.99 -13.29 -9.91
N ASP A 4 -24.00 -14.13 -9.62
CA ASP A 4 -22.69 -13.69 -9.13
C ASP A 4 -21.95 -12.83 -10.16
N ILE A 5 -22.00 -13.22 -11.44
CA ILE A 5 -21.42 -12.45 -12.54
C ILE A 5 -22.05 -11.05 -12.64
N ILE A 6 -23.37 -10.95 -12.52
CA ILE A 6 -24.08 -9.66 -12.58
C ILE A 6 -23.63 -8.76 -11.43
N ILE A 7 -23.49 -9.31 -10.22
CA ILE A 7 -23.04 -8.57 -9.03
C ILE A 7 -21.60 -8.07 -9.22
N TYR A 8 -20.69 -8.92 -9.72
CA TYR A 8 -19.32 -8.49 -10.02
C TYR A 8 -19.28 -7.35 -11.06
N VAL A 9 -20.10 -7.43 -12.10
CA VAL A 9 -20.18 -6.37 -13.13
C VAL A 9 -20.71 -5.06 -12.51
N LEU A 10 -21.74 -5.12 -11.67
CA LEU A 10 -22.26 -3.94 -10.99
C LEU A 10 -21.22 -3.32 -10.03
N LEU A 11 -20.59 -4.14 -9.19
CA LEU A 11 -19.55 -3.70 -8.26
C LEU A 11 -18.34 -3.12 -9.00
N PHE A 12 -17.98 -3.68 -10.15
CA PHE A 12 -16.95 -3.12 -11.03
C PHE A 12 -17.30 -1.69 -11.44
N PHE A 13 -18.49 -1.44 -12.00
CA PHE A 13 -18.86 -0.10 -12.44
C PHE A 13 -18.99 0.90 -11.28
N ILE A 14 -19.60 0.47 -10.18
CA ILE A 14 -19.80 1.31 -8.99
C ILE A 14 -18.46 1.69 -8.35
N SER A 15 -17.52 0.75 -8.26
CA SER A 15 -16.18 1.00 -7.69
C SER A 15 -15.28 1.77 -8.65
N PHE A 16 -15.48 1.63 -9.96
CA PHE A 16 -14.68 2.33 -10.98
C PHE A 16 -15.05 3.81 -11.11
N PHE A 17 -16.32 4.18 -10.88
CA PHE A 17 -16.77 5.56 -11.04
C PHE A 17 -16.02 6.59 -10.15
N PRO A 18 -15.87 6.38 -8.82
CA PRO A 18 -15.05 7.25 -7.98
C PRO A 18 -13.60 7.38 -8.44
N ILE A 19 -13.04 6.31 -8.99
CA ILE A 19 -11.65 6.26 -9.46
C ILE A 19 -11.44 7.21 -10.64
N VAL A 20 -12.41 7.26 -11.56
CA VAL A 20 -12.37 8.21 -12.69
C VAL A 20 -12.48 9.66 -12.19
N ILE A 21 -13.35 9.93 -11.21
CA ILE A 21 -13.49 11.26 -10.62
C ILE A 21 -12.17 11.72 -10.00
N TRP A 22 -11.55 10.90 -9.16
CA TRP A 22 -10.27 11.23 -8.53
C TRP A 22 -9.13 11.38 -9.55
N ALA A 23 -9.07 10.50 -10.55
CA ALA A 23 -8.09 10.61 -11.63
C ALA A 23 -8.23 11.93 -12.39
N TYR A 24 -9.46 12.35 -12.67
CA TYR A 24 -9.73 13.63 -13.31
C TYR A 24 -9.34 14.80 -12.41
N ALA A 25 -9.70 14.76 -11.13
CA ALA A 25 -9.37 15.79 -10.16
C ALA A 25 -7.86 16.04 -10.08
N PHE A 26 -7.05 14.99 -9.92
CA PHE A 26 -5.59 15.14 -9.83
C PHE A 26 -4.92 15.43 -11.17
N SER A 27 -5.46 14.90 -12.28
CA SER A 27 -4.92 15.24 -13.62
C SER A 27 -5.19 16.70 -14.00
N PHE A 28 -6.31 17.27 -13.55
CA PHE A 28 -6.60 18.69 -13.75
C PHE A 28 -5.62 19.58 -12.97
N THR A 29 -5.25 19.19 -11.74
CA THR A 29 -4.25 19.89 -10.92
C THR A 29 -2.86 19.92 -11.58
N ASP A 30 -2.50 18.92 -12.39
CA ASP A 30 -1.21 18.86 -13.10
C ASP A 30 -1.18 19.66 -14.42
N GLU A 31 -2.26 20.39 -14.77
CA GLU A 31 -2.45 21.10 -16.05
C GLU A 31 -2.23 20.22 -17.31
N ASN A 32 -2.20 18.90 -17.13
CA ASN A 32 -1.90 17.93 -18.17
C ASN A 32 -3.18 17.14 -18.46
N PRO A 33 -3.69 17.15 -19.71
CA PRO A 33 -4.89 16.39 -20.02
C PRO A 33 -4.67 14.91 -19.73
N LEU A 34 -5.65 14.29 -19.05
CA LEU A 34 -5.61 12.88 -18.67
C LEU A 34 -5.24 12.01 -19.88
N ASN A 35 -3.98 11.59 -19.93
CA ASN A 35 -3.50 10.77 -21.03
C ASN A 35 -4.01 9.35 -20.83
N LYS A 36 -4.96 8.93 -21.67
CA LYS A 36 -5.60 7.61 -21.58
C LYS A 36 -4.62 6.45 -21.43
N LYS A 37 -3.48 6.48 -22.14
CA LYS A 37 -2.47 5.40 -22.06
C LYS A 37 -1.77 5.38 -20.69
N ARG A 38 -1.44 6.55 -20.14
CA ARG A 38 -0.80 6.70 -18.83
C ARG A 38 -1.74 6.25 -17.72
N PHE A 39 -2.98 6.72 -17.77
CA PHE A 39 -4.03 6.37 -16.83
C PHE A 39 -4.27 4.85 -16.82
N LEU A 40 -4.52 4.25 -17.99
CA LEU A 40 -4.77 2.80 -18.08
C LEU A 40 -3.57 1.97 -17.60
N ALA A 41 -2.35 2.37 -17.94
CA ALA A 41 -1.15 1.66 -17.47
C ALA A 41 -1.01 1.72 -15.94
N GLY A 42 -1.25 2.88 -15.34
CA GLY A 42 -1.22 3.06 -13.88
C GLY A 42 -2.31 2.26 -13.17
N ILE A 43 -3.55 2.34 -13.66
CA ILE A 43 -4.69 1.58 -13.10
C ILE A 43 -4.42 0.07 -13.18
N LEU A 44 -3.98 -0.45 -14.33
CA LEU A 44 -3.65 -1.87 -14.49
C LEU A 44 -2.52 -2.29 -13.55
N ALA A 45 -1.47 -1.47 -13.42
CA ALA A 45 -0.38 -1.74 -12.47
C ALA A 45 -0.87 -1.75 -11.01
N GLY A 46 -1.81 -0.86 -10.65
CA GLY A 46 -2.48 -0.85 -9.36
C GLY A 46 -3.36 -2.07 -9.11
N ILE A 47 -4.08 -2.54 -10.12
CA ILE A 47 -4.85 -3.79 -10.03
C ILE A 47 -3.92 -4.98 -9.76
N LEU A 48 -2.78 -5.03 -10.47
CA LEU A 48 -1.81 -6.11 -10.32
C LEU A 48 -1.10 -6.08 -8.96
N SER A 49 -0.88 -4.91 -8.35
CA SER A 49 -0.25 -4.81 -7.03
C SER A 49 -1.13 -5.35 -5.90
N VAL A 50 -2.42 -5.59 -6.13
CA VAL A 50 -3.29 -6.20 -5.13
C VAL A 50 -3.15 -7.73 -5.10
N ILE A 51 -2.68 -8.35 -6.19
CA ILE A 51 -2.58 -9.82 -6.32
C ILE A 51 -1.72 -10.48 -5.22
N PRO A 52 -0.49 -10.01 -4.93
CA PRO A 52 0.34 -10.64 -3.90
C PRO A 52 -0.33 -10.66 -2.52
N ILE A 53 -1.22 -9.71 -2.26
CA ILE A 53 -1.90 -9.53 -0.97
C ILE A 53 -3.11 -10.46 -0.89
N LEU A 54 -3.99 -10.45 -1.91
CA LEU A 54 -5.21 -11.27 -1.89
C LEU A 54 -4.96 -12.76 -1.93
N TYR A 55 -3.90 -13.17 -2.62
CA TYR A 55 -3.59 -14.57 -2.81
C TYR A 55 -2.54 -15.05 -1.81
N ILE A 56 -2.18 -14.25 -0.81
CA ILE A 56 -1.14 -14.60 0.17
C ILE A 56 -1.45 -15.94 0.84
N ASP A 57 -2.66 -16.12 1.37
CA ASP A 57 -3.04 -17.35 2.07
C ASP A 57 -3.00 -18.58 1.16
N LYS A 58 -3.40 -18.41 -0.10
CA LYS A 58 -3.35 -19.47 -1.11
C LYS A 58 -1.92 -19.80 -1.53
N ILE A 59 -1.07 -18.79 -1.68
CA ILE A 59 0.35 -18.96 -2.00
C ILE A 59 1.05 -19.65 -0.83
N MET A 60 0.78 -19.23 0.40
CA MET A 60 1.33 -19.85 1.61
C MET A 60 0.88 -21.31 1.74
N GLY A 61 -0.41 -21.59 1.55
CA GLY A 61 -0.95 -22.95 1.60
C GLY A 61 -0.44 -23.86 0.48
N PHE A 62 -0.16 -23.32 -0.71
CA PHE A 62 0.42 -24.08 -1.82
C PHE A 62 1.89 -24.41 -1.60
N LEU A 63 2.65 -23.46 -1.05
CA LEU A 63 4.09 -23.60 -0.87
C LEU A 63 4.43 -24.39 0.41
N ASP A 64 3.51 -24.48 1.39
CA ASP A 64 3.75 -25.08 2.72
C ASP A 64 4.94 -24.42 3.47
N PHE A 65 5.18 -23.14 3.19
CA PHE A 65 6.25 -22.36 3.80
C PHE A 65 5.70 -21.52 4.95
N GLU A 66 5.76 -22.05 6.17
CA GLU A 66 5.42 -21.28 7.39
C GLU A 66 6.22 -19.98 7.49
N TYR A 67 7.48 -19.97 7.00
CA TYR A 67 8.36 -18.80 6.98
C TYR A 67 7.88 -17.63 6.11
N LEU A 68 6.91 -17.82 5.21
CA LEU A 68 6.29 -16.73 4.45
C LEU A 68 5.14 -16.05 5.23
N ASN A 69 4.66 -16.65 6.31
CA ASN A 69 3.57 -16.09 7.10
C ASN A 69 4.07 -15.00 8.04
N VAL A 70 4.18 -13.78 7.51
CA VAL A 70 4.65 -12.61 8.27
C VAL A 70 3.79 -12.36 9.52
N PHE A 71 2.47 -12.56 9.43
CA PHE A 71 1.55 -12.34 10.55
C PHE A 71 1.78 -13.33 11.69
N TYR A 72 2.11 -14.58 11.37
CA TYR A 72 2.48 -15.58 12.38
C TYR A 72 3.69 -15.13 13.21
N PHE A 73 4.75 -14.64 12.56
CA PHE A 73 5.93 -14.17 13.29
C PHE A 73 5.69 -12.84 14.02
N ALA A 74 4.85 -11.95 13.47
CA ALA A 74 4.51 -10.67 14.08
C ALA A 74 3.91 -10.82 15.48
N THR A 75 3.01 -11.79 15.66
CA THR A 75 2.38 -12.08 16.97
C THR A 75 3.36 -12.68 17.99
N ARG A 76 4.54 -13.14 17.54
CA ARG A 76 5.52 -13.86 18.36
C ARG A 76 6.75 -13.05 18.74
N ILE A 77 6.79 -11.76 18.38
CA ILE A 77 7.91 -10.88 18.70
C ILE A 77 7.99 -10.68 20.23
N LYS A 78 8.96 -11.36 20.86
CA LYS A 78 9.24 -11.29 22.32
C LYS A 78 10.68 -10.90 22.63
N ASN A 79 11.61 -11.31 21.78
CA ASN A 79 13.05 -11.06 21.92
C ASN A 79 13.66 -10.67 20.57
N LEU A 80 14.95 -10.28 20.59
CA LEU A 80 15.67 -9.87 19.39
C LEU A 80 15.66 -10.96 18.29
N PHE A 81 15.83 -12.24 18.66
CA PHE A 81 15.83 -13.34 17.70
C PHE A 81 14.49 -13.50 16.98
N SER A 82 13.37 -13.50 17.71
CA SER A 82 12.02 -13.57 17.12
C SER A 82 11.70 -12.37 16.23
N SER A 83 12.28 -11.19 16.52
CA SER A 83 12.19 -10.01 15.65
C SER A 83 13.01 -10.18 14.36
N LEU A 84 14.20 -10.78 14.43
CA LEU A 84 14.98 -11.11 13.25
C LEU A 84 14.28 -12.16 12.38
N GLU A 85 13.66 -13.18 12.97
CA GLU A 85 12.83 -14.17 12.25
C GLU A 85 11.67 -13.49 11.50
N PHE A 86 10.97 -12.56 12.16
CA PHE A 86 9.97 -11.70 11.52
C PHE A 86 10.57 -10.92 10.34
N GLY A 87 11.74 -10.30 10.52
CA GLY A 87 12.42 -9.57 9.45
C GLY A 87 12.81 -10.44 8.26
N ILE A 88 13.24 -11.69 8.51
CA ILE A 88 13.52 -12.68 7.46
C ILE A 88 12.24 -13.05 6.72
N SER A 89 11.16 -13.34 7.45
CA SER A 89 9.85 -13.66 6.89
C SER A 89 9.34 -12.52 5.98
N LEU A 90 9.39 -11.28 6.47
CA LEU A 90 8.98 -10.11 5.72
C LEU A 90 9.85 -9.88 4.48
N SER A 91 11.15 -10.17 4.57
CA SER A 91 12.07 -10.09 3.43
C SER A 91 11.74 -11.12 2.35
N LEU A 92 11.46 -12.38 2.74
CA LEU A 92 11.01 -13.43 1.81
C LEU A 92 9.69 -13.04 1.13
N PHE A 93 8.76 -12.47 1.89
CA PHE A 93 7.51 -12.00 1.35
C PHE A 93 7.69 -10.83 0.37
N LEU A 94 8.59 -9.89 0.67
CA LEU A 94 8.98 -8.84 -0.26
C LEU A 94 9.55 -9.41 -1.56
N PHE A 95 10.40 -10.44 -1.49
CA PHE A 95 10.92 -11.11 -2.69
C PHE A 95 9.81 -11.69 -3.56
N LEU A 96 8.78 -12.30 -2.94
CA LEU A 96 7.60 -12.78 -3.66
C LEU A 96 6.87 -11.64 -4.37
N ILE A 97 6.64 -10.50 -3.69
CA ILE A 97 6.04 -9.30 -4.31
C ILE A 97 6.86 -8.85 -5.51
N ILE A 98 8.18 -8.78 -5.38
CA ILE A 98 9.09 -8.34 -6.44
C ILE A 98 9.02 -9.27 -7.64
N ILE A 99 9.07 -10.59 -7.41
CA ILE A 99 8.98 -11.62 -8.43
C ILE A 99 7.66 -11.46 -9.19
N LEU A 100 6.53 -11.44 -8.48
CA LEU A 100 5.21 -11.29 -9.08
C LEU A 100 5.10 -9.98 -9.87
N SER A 101 5.53 -8.87 -9.27
CA SER A 101 5.47 -7.55 -9.91
C SER A 101 6.30 -7.52 -11.20
N PHE A 102 7.50 -8.10 -11.19
CA PHE A 102 8.41 -8.14 -12.34
C PHE A 102 7.90 -9.07 -13.46
N PHE A 103 7.33 -10.24 -13.11
CA PHE A 103 6.77 -11.15 -14.10
C PHE A 103 5.50 -10.59 -14.74
N LEU A 104 4.63 -9.97 -13.94
CA LEU A 104 3.32 -9.49 -14.39
C LEU A 104 3.42 -8.30 -15.37
N GLY A 105 4.56 -7.61 -15.49
CA GLY A 105 4.77 -6.71 -16.62
C GLY A 105 6.12 -6.87 -17.29
N GLY A 106 6.66 -8.08 -17.35
CA GLY A 106 7.91 -8.44 -18.06
C GLY A 106 7.92 -8.22 -19.59
N PHE A 107 7.03 -7.40 -20.14
CA PHE A 107 6.91 -7.07 -21.57
C PHE A 107 7.58 -5.74 -21.99
N PHE A 108 8.34 -5.08 -21.11
CA PHE A 108 8.96 -3.78 -21.44
C PHE A 108 10.30 -3.88 -22.19
N LYS A 109 10.49 -2.95 -23.13
CA LYS A 109 11.80 -2.60 -23.72
C LYS A 109 12.76 -2.15 -22.59
N ASN A 110 14.02 -2.59 -22.60
CA ASN A 110 15.09 -2.28 -21.62
C ASN A 110 15.05 -3.02 -20.27
N LYS A 111 14.80 -4.34 -20.27
CA LYS A 111 14.80 -5.21 -19.08
C LYS A 111 15.99 -5.01 -18.13
N SER A 112 17.21 -4.88 -18.65
CA SER A 112 18.43 -4.71 -17.82
C SER A 112 18.41 -3.43 -16.97
N LYS A 113 17.94 -2.30 -17.51
CA LYS A 113 17.87 -1.04 -16.76
C LYS A 113 16.81 -1.10 -15.65
N ILE A 114 15.66 -1.71 -15.94
CA ILE A 114 14.59 -1.92 -14.95
C ILE A 114 15.11 -2.82 -13.83
N PHE A 115 15.74 -3.94 -14.19
CA PHE A 115 16.27 -4.90 -13.23
C PHE A 115 17.26 -4.24 -12.25
N ASN A 116 18.17 -3.40 -12.74
CA ASN A 116 19.09 -2.68 -11.87
C ASN A 116 18.36 -1.75 -10.88
N ILE A 117 17.32 -1.04 -11.34
CA ILE A 117 16.52 -0.17 -10.46
C ILE A 117 15.79 -1.01 -9.41
N TYR A 118 15.22 -2.14 -9.80
CA TYR A 118 14.59 -3.10 -8.88
C TYR A 118 15.56 -3.54 -7.81
N ILE A 119 16.73 -4.06 -8.17
CA ILE A 119 17.75 -4.52 -7.21
C ILE A 119 18.13 -3.40 -6.23
N LYS A 120 18.37 -2.17 -6.73
CA LYS A 120 18.67 -1.03 -5.86
C LYS A 120 17.54 -0.77 -4.86
N ASN A 121 16.29 -0.80 -5.31
CA ASN A 121 15.12 -0.54 -4.46
C ASN A 121 14.90 -1.68 -3.47
N THR A 122 15.04 -2.93 -3.90
CA THR A 122 15.01 -4.12 -3.03
C THR A 122 16.02 -3.97 -1.90
N PHE A 123 17.25 -3.54 -2.19
CA PHE A 123 18.24 -3.32 -1.13
C PHE A 123 17.82 -2.25 -0.12
N VAL A 124 17.20 -1.15 -0.57
CA VAL A 124 16.64 -0.13 0.33
C VAL A 124 15.56 -0.74 1.23
N PHE A 125 14.62 -1.49 0.67
CA PHE A 125 13.56 -2.14 1.44
C PHE A 125 14.10 -3.21 2.40
N LEU A 126 15.12 -3.98 2.04
CA LEU A 126 15.72 -4.99 2.94
C LEU A 126 16.38 -4.34 4.16
N ILE A 127 17.13 -3.24 3.95
CA ILE A 127 17.68 -2.48 5.07
C ILE A 127 16.55 -1.85 5.90
N PHE A 128 15.50 -1.33 5.24
CA PHE A 128 14.34 -0.81 5.95
C PHE A 128 13.65 -1.88 6.81
N ILE A 129 13.48 -3.11 6.30
CA ILE A 129 12.92 -4.24 7.05
C ILE A 129 13.76 -4.55 8.29
N LEU A 130 15.09 -4.50 8.19
CA LEU A 130 15.97 -4.69 9.35
C LEU A 130 15.74 -3.61 10.40
N PHE A 131 15.59 -2.35 10.01
CA PHE A 131 15.26 -1.28 10.95
C PHE A 131 13.84 -1.42 11.52
N LEU A 132 12.88 -1.84 10.70
CA LEU A 132 11.49 -2.06 11.10
C LEU A 132 11.39 -3.19 12.12
N SER A 133 12.10 -4.30 11.93
CA SER A 133 12.10 -5.41 12.88
C SER A 133 12.68 -4.99 14.23
N LEU A 134 13.81 -4.27 14.22
CA LEU A 134 14.40 -3.70 15.44
C LEU A 134 13.46 -2.71 16.12
N PHE A 135 12.80 -1.84 15.33
CA PHE A 135 11.81 -0.89 15.85
C PHE A 135 10.64 -1.60 16.53
N LEU A 136 10.06 -2.62 15.89
CA LEU A 136 8.95 -3.40 16.46
C LEU A 136 9.36 -4.15 17.73
N PHE A 137 10.59 -4.66 17.79
CA PHE A 137 11.14 -5.24 19.02
C PHE A 137 11.22 -4.22 20.15
N LEU A 138 11.84 -3.06 19.90
CA LEU A 138 11.98 -2.00 20.88
C LEU A 138 10.62 -1.46 21.33
N PHE A 139 9.70 -1.26 20.39
CA PHE A 139 8.33 -0.86 20.67
C PHE A 139 7.64 -1.91 21.56
N GLY A 140 7.70 -3.19 21.18
CA GLY A 140 7.11 -4.27 21.96
C GLY A 140 7.69 -4.40 23.37
N TYR A 141 8.97 -4.08 23.56
CA TYR A 141 9.64 -4.07 24.86
C TYR A 141 9.19 -2.87 25.70
N ILE A 142 9.21 -1.66 25.15
CA ILE A 142 8.84 -0.42 25.86
C ILE A 142 7.36 -0.44 26.26
N PHE A 143 6.48 -0.87 25.36
CA PHE A 143 5.03 -0.88 25.58
C PHE A 143 4.53 -2.17 26.24
N SER A 144 5.41 -3.10 26.63
CA SER A 144 5.01 -4.32 27.36
C SER A 144 4.25 -4.03 28.67
N ASN A 145 4.51 -2.87 29.27
CA ASN A 145 3.84 -2.43 30.51
C ASN A 145 2.58 -1.58 30.29
N PHE A 146 2.27 -1.22 29.04
CA PHE A 146 1.20 -0.28 28.66
C PHE A 146 0.22 -0.90 27.67
N ASP A 147 0.11 -2.23 27.61
CA ASP A 147 -0.81 -2.87 26.67
C ASP A 147 -2.25 -2.73 27.17
N PHE A 148 -3.05 -1.98 26.43
CA PHE A 148 -4.45 -1.75 26.75
C PHE A 148 -5.29 -2.85 26.12
N THR A 149 -6.00 -3.61 26.95
CA THR A 149 -7.00 -4.56 26.49
C THR A 149 -8.25 -3.83 26.02
N ILE A 150 -8.76 -4.21 24.87
CA ILE A 150 -9.95 -3.61 24.26
C ILE A 150 -11.18 -4.35 24.77
N GLU A 151 -12.12 -3.62 25.39
CA GLU A 151 -13.32 -4.20 26.02
C GLU A 151 -14.20 -4.98 25.03
N ASN A 152 -14.25 -4.53 23.77
CA ASN A 152 -14.96 -5.20 22.68
C ASN A 152 -13.95 -5.65 21.62
N PRO A 153 -13.43 -6.88 21.70
CA PRO A 153 -12.44 -7.36 20.73
C PRO A 153 -13.02 -7.35 19.32
N ILE A 154 -12.21 -6.90 18.37
CA ILE A 154 -12.60 -6.78 16.97
C ILE A 154 -12.09 -8.02 16.24
N ASN A 155 -12.99 -8.75 15.59
CA ASN A 155 -12.59 -9.93 14.80
C ASN A 155 -12.38 -9.53 13.34
N PHE A 156 -11.21 -9.88 12.80
CA PHE A 156 -10.87 -9.70 11.39
C PHE A 156 -10.33 -11.03 10.85
N GLY A 157 -11.14 -11.69 10.02
CA GLY A 157 -10.88 -13.08 9.63
C GLY A 157 -10.85 -14.00 10.85
N ASN A 158 -9.73 -14.72 11.03
CA ASN A 158 -9.51 -15.62 12.16
C ASN A 158 -8.70 -14.98 13.31
N ILE A 159 -8.40 -13.68 13.22
CA ILE A 159 -7.59 -12.96 14.21
C ILE A 159 -8.53 -12.17 15.12
N VAL A 160 -8.39 -12.38 16.44
CA VAL A 160 -9.09 -11.63 17.48
C VAL A 160 -8.18 -10.49 17.91
N PHE A 161 -8.56 -9.24 17.62
CA PHE A 161 -7.86 -8.05 18.09
C PHE A 161 -8.34 -7.68 19.48
N ASP A 162 -7.61 -8.14 20.50
CA ASP A 162 -7.90 -7.92 21.92
C ASP A 162 -6.99 -6.85 22.56
N THR A 163 -5.91 -6.47 21.88
CA THR A 163 -4.87 -5.57 22.40
C THR A 163 -4.49 -4.50 21.38
N LEU A 164 -4.19 -3.29 21.86
CA LEU A 164 -3.73 -2.19 21.01
C LEU A 164 -2.40 -2.54 20.31
N LYS A 165 -1.51 -3.25 21.01
CA LYS A 165 -0.24 -3.71 20.44
C LYS A 165 -0.44 -4.59 19.20
N LEU A 166 -1.37 -5.55 19.28
CA LEU A 166 -1.65 -6.46 18.17
C LEU A 166 -2.23 -5.72 16.97
N ILE A 167 -3.14 -4.76 17.21
CA ILE A 167 -3.69 -3.89 16.16
C ILE A 167 -2.57 -3.11 15.45
N ILE A 168 -1.69 -2.45 16.21
CA ILE A 168 -0.59 -1.67 15.64
C ILE A 168 0.36 -2.57 14.84
N PHE A 169 0.75 -3.72 15.38
CA PHE A 169 1.67 -4.63 14.70
C PHE A 169 1.08 -5.16 13.39
N TYR A 170 -0.19 -5.52 13.41
CA TYR A 170 -0.90 -5.98 12.22
C TYR A 170 -0.93 -4.91 11.14
N TYR A 171 -1.39 -3.70 11.47
CA TYR A 171 -1.52 -2.63 10.47
C TYR A 171 -0.19 -2.07 9.99
N VAL A 172 0.89 -2.13 10.80
CA VAL A 172 2.24 -1.80 10.31
C VAL A 172 2.64 -2.73 9.17
N ILE A 173 2.35 -4.02 9.32
CA ILE A 173 2.69 -5.04 8.31
C ILE A 173 1.85 -4.87 7.06
N VAL A 174 0.53 -4.70 7.22
CA VAL A 174 -0.39 -4.44 6.10
C VAL A 174 0.08 -3.19 5.35
N ALA A 175 0.25 -2.06 6.04
CA ALA A 175 0.74 -0.82 5.45
C ALA A 175 2.06 -1.00 4.69
N PHE A 176 3.05 -1.69 5.29
CA PHE A 176 4.32 -1.96 4.61
C PHE A 176 4.12 -2.77 3.32
N VAL A 177 3.35 -3.85 3.40
CA VAL A 177 3.11 -4.78 2.30
C VAL A 177 2.40 -4.10 1.13
N GLU A 178 1.34 -3.34 1.43
CA GLU A 178 0.57 -2.64 0.41
C GLU A 178 1.38 -1.56 -0.30
N GLU A 179 2.10 -0.74 0.47
CA GLU A 179 2.93 0.32 -0.09
C GLU A 179 4.13 -0.24 -0.87
N ALA A 180 4.75 -1.32 -0.39
CA ALA A 180 5.81 -2.01 -1.14
C ALA A 180 5.27 -2.55 -2.48
N SER A 181 4.12 -3.23 -2.46
CA SER A 181 3.53 -3.80 -3.67
C SER A 181 3.19 -2.73 -4.71
N LYS A 182 2.59 -1.61 -4.28
CA LYS A 182 2.31 -0.47 -5.16
C LYS A 182 3.60 0.12 -5.73
N HIS A 183 4.63 0.31 -4.90
CA HIS A 183 5.92 0.86 -5.34
C HIS A 183 6.61 -0.01 -6.39
N PHE A 184 6.66 -1.34 -6.22
CA PHE A 184 7.28 -2.20 -7.22
C PHE A 184 6.49 -2.23 -8.54
N ASN A 185 5.16 -2.13 -8.50
CA ASN A 185 4.35 -1.99 -9.72
C ASN A 185 4.50 -0.59 -10.37
N PHE A 186 4.80 0.43 -9.57
CA PHE A 186 5.17 1.77 -10.04
C PHE A 186 6.50 1.77 -10.82
N LEU A 187 7.52 1.09 -10.30
CA LEU A 187 8.81 0.97 -10.99
C LEU A 187 8.66 0.35 -12.37
N GLN A 188 7.73 -0.58 -12.54
CA GLN A 188 7.53 -1.24 -13.82
C GLN A 188 6.82 -0.35 -14.85
N SER A 189 5.73 0.27 -14.43
CA SER A 189 4.80 0.96 -15.33
C SER A 189 5.26 2.37 -15.69
N SER A 190 6.01 3.02 -14.81
CA SER A 190 6.12 4.49 -14.82
C SER A 190 7.54 5.01 -14.93
N ILE A 191 8.55 4.24 -14.53
CA ILE A 191 9.95 4.70 -14.35
C ILE A 191 10.56 5.42 -15.56
N PHE A 192 10.21 5.00 -16.79
CA PHE A 192 10.76 5.58 -18.02
C PHE A 192 10.08 6.87 -18.46
N TYR A 193 8.92 7.19 -17.88
CA TYR A 193 8.14 8.36 -18.23
C TYR A 193 8.33 9.51 -17.23
N ILE A 194 9.02 9.27 -16.13
CA ILE A 194 9.32 10.26 -15.09
C ILE A 194 10.40 11.23 -15.60
N LYS A 195 10.02 12.50 -15.79
CA LYS A 195 10.95 13.59 -16.12
C LYS A 195 11.19 14.49 -14.91
N ASN A 196 10.17 14.70 -14.09
CA ASN A 196 10.21 15.49 -12.87
C ASN A 196 9.49 14.76 -11.72
N THR A 197 9.49 15.36 -10.52
CA THR A 197 8.81 14.82 -9.33
C THR A 197 7.30 14.73 -9.51
N LYS A 198 6.68 15.71 -10.17
CA LYS A 198 5.22 15.77 -10.45
C LYS A 198 4.76 14.57 -11.27
N ASP A 199 5.50 14.21 -12.32
CA ASP A 199 5.25 12.99 -13.10
C ASP A 199 5.23 11.76 -12.19
N GLY A 200 6.26 11.61 -11.34
CA GLY A 200 6.37 10.48 -10.42
C GLY A 200 5.18 10.39 -9.46
N VAL A 201 4.77 11.52 -8.88
CA VAL A 201 3.59 11.61 -8.01
C VAL A 201 2.33 11.24 -8.79
N LEU A 202 2.06 11.85 -9.94
CA LEU A 202 0.86 11.57 -10.74
C LEU A 202 0.75 10.09 -11.14
N TYR A 203 1.85 9.49 -11.57
CA TYR A 203 1.88 8.07 -11.91
C TYR A 203 1.57 7.18 -10.71
N SER A 204 2.08 7.54 -9.53
CA SER A 204 1.79 6.80 -8.30
C SER A 204 0.32 6.94 -7.86
N ILE A 205 -0.30 8.10 -8.11
CA ILE A 205 -1.74 8.31 -7.88
C ILE A 205 -2.55 7.33 -8.72
N PHE A 206 -2.25 7.18 -10.02
CA PHE A 206 -2.97 6.21 -10.86
C PHE A 206 -2.83 4.76 -10.38
N ILE A 207 -1.69 4.41 -9.78
CA ILE A 207 -1.48 3.08 -9.21
C ILE A 207 -2.27 2.91 -7.91
N ALA A 208 -2.26 3.92 -7.03
CA ALA A 208 -3.09 3.93 -5.82
C ALA A 208 -4.59 3.84 -6.14
N LEU A 209 -5.03 4.50 -7.20
CA LEU A 209 -6.39 4.40 -7.71
C LEU A 209 -6.72 3.01 -8.24
N GLY A 210 -5.82 2.36 -8.98
CA GLY A 210 -6.00 0.98 -9.43
C GLY A 210 -6.03 -0.04 -8.28
N PHE A 211 -5.22 0.20 -7.25
CA PHE A 211 -5.18 -0.62 -6.03
C PHE A 211 -6.50 -0.49 -5.25
N SER A 212 -6.87 0.75 -4.90
CA SER A 212 -8.10 1.04 -4.16
C SER A 212 -9.36 0.61 -4.92
N PHE A 213 -9.34 0.61 -6.25
CA PHE A 213 -10.42 0.07 -7.07
C PHE A 213 -10.74 -1.39 -6.74
N ILE A 214 -9.74 -2.27 -6.78
CA ILE A 214 -9.93 -3.71 -6.52
C ILE A 214 -10.26 -3.94 -5.05
N GLU A 215 -9.56 -3.25 -4.16
CA GLU A 215 -9.80 -3.38 -2.73
C GLU A 215 -11.24 -2.99 -2.38
N ASN A 216 -11.72 -1.83 -2.86
CA ASN A 216 -13.11 -1.40 -2.66
C ASN A 216 -14.11 -2.39 -3.22
N MET A 217 -13.85 -2.93 -4.42
CA MET A 217 -14.70 -3.96 -5.01
C MET A 217 -14.81 -5.20 -4.11
N LEU A 218 -13.69 -5.64 -3.51
CA LEU A 218 -13.65 -6.81 -2.64
C LEU A 218 -14.31 -6.56 -1.28
N TYR A 219 -14.10 -5.40 -0.67
CA TYR A 219 -14.79 -5.04 0.56
C TYR A 219 -16.31 -4.99 0.36
N LEU A 220 -16.77 -4.38 -0.73
CA LEU A 220 -18.20 -4.32 -1.05
C LEU A 220 -18.76 -5.71 -1.36
N TYR A 221 -18.02 -6.54 -2.09
CA TYR A 221 -18.44 -7.90 -2.41
C TYR A 221 -18.54 -8.78 -1.15
N ASN A 222 -17.51 -8.76 -0.30
CA ASN A 222 -17.50 -9.52 0.95
C ASN A 222 -18.62 -9.07 1.89
N TYR A 223 -18.85 -7.76 2.01
CA TYR A 223 -19.97 -7.24 2.79
C TYR A 223 -21.31 -7.70 2.23
N TYR A 224 -21.50 -7.61 0.91
CA TYR A 224 -22.70 -8.07 0.23
C TYR A 224 -22.95 -9.56 0.46
N LEU A 225 -21.92 -10.41 0.43
CA LEU A 225 -22.08 -11.84 0.71
C LEU A 225 -22.53 -12.11 2.14
N SER A 226 -22.06 -11.34 3.12
CA SER A 226 -22.39 -11.53 4.53
C SER A 226 -23.75 -10.93 4.93
N TYR A 227 -24.12 -9.78 4.37
CA TYR A 227 -25.25 -8.98 4.85
C TYR A 227 -26.27 -8.59 3.76
N GLY A 228 -26.00 -8.90 2.50
CA GLY A 228 -26.85 -8.52 1.37
C GLY A 228 -26.83 -7.03 1.06
N ILE A 229 -27.85 -6.56 0.33
CA ILE A 229 -28.05 -5.14 0.04
C ILE A 229 -28.65 -4.48 1.27
N SER A 230 -27.93 -3.52 1.85
CA SER A 230 -28.35 -2.78 3.03
C SER A 230 -27.94 -1.30 2.98
N SER A 231 -28.52 -0.48 3.85
CA SER A 231 -28.08 0.91 4.04
C SER A 231 -26.63 1.01 4.49
N GLU A 232 -26.13 0.00 5.20
CA GLU A 232 -24.74 -0.06 5.66
C GLU A 232 -23.77 -0.36 4.50
N LEU A 233 -24.17 -1.19 3.53
CA LEU A 233 -23.39 -1.37 2.29
C LEU A 233 -23.22 -0.05 1.53
N LEU A 234 -24.28 0.76 1.48
CA LEU A 234 -24.23 2.09 0.84
C LEU A 234 -23.30 3.05 1.60
N LYS A 235 -23.36 3.06 2.94
CA LYS A 235 -22.42 3.84 3.76
C LYS A 235 -20.98 3.40 3.55
N LEU A 236 -20.72 2.09 3.52
CA LEU A 236 -19.41 1.51 3.24
C LEU A 236 -18.89 1.96 1.87
N TYR A 237 -19.76 1.94 0.85
CA TYR A 237 -19.42 2.42 -0.50
C TYR A 237 -18.95 3.88 -0.48
N PHE A 238 -19.74 4.80 0.06
CA PHE A 238 -19.38 6.22 0.08
C PHE A 238 -18.12 6.47 0.91
N PHE A 239 -18.04 5.84 2.07
CA PHE A 239 -16.89 5.97 2.95
C PHE A 239 -15.60 5.54 2.24
N ARG A 240 -15.59 4.35 1.64
CA ARG A 240 -14.41 3.82 0.98
C ARG A 240 -14.03 4.59 -0.29
N SER A 241 -15.04 5.03 -1.05
CA SER A 241 -14.84 5.79 -2.30
C SER A 241 -14.16 7.15 -2.10
N ALA A 242 -14.25 7.72 -0.89
CA ALA A 242 -13.61 8.98 -0.55
C ALA A 242 -12.39 8.79 0.37
N PHE A 243 -12.61 8.22 1.56
CA PHE A 243 -11.61 8.20 2.62
C PHE A 243 -10.53 7.13 2.41
N SER A 244 -10.92 5.90 2.06
CA SER A 244 -9.95 4.83 1.76
C SER A 244 -9.14 5.19 0.50
N VAL A 245 -9.79 5.66 -0.57
CA VAL A 245 -9.07 6.15 -1.76
C VAL A 245 -8.02 7.20 -1.40
N MET A 246 -8.37 8.18 -0.54
CA MET A 246 -7.44 9.23 -0.14
C MET A 246 -6.20 8.70 0.60
N VAL A 247 -6.34 7.73 1.51
CA VAL A 247 -5.14 7.19 2.21
C VAL A 247 -4.19 6.51 1.24
N HIS A 248 -4.68 5.72 0.27
CA HIS A 248 -3.79 5.10 -0.71
C HIS A 248 -3.12 6.15 -1.59
N VAL A 249 -3.87 7.17 -2.01
CA VAL A 249 -3.34 8.28 -2.83
C VAL A 249 -2.26 9.04 -2.05
N LEU A 250 -2.51 9.40 -0.79
CA LEU A 250 -1.58 10.13 0.05
C LEU A 250 -0.29 9.34 0.29
N SER A 251 -0.42 8.10 0.78
CA SER A 251 0.71 7.23 1.11
C SER A 251 1.59 6.97 -0.12
N SER A 252 0.98 6.58 -1.24
CA SER A 252 1.74 6.30 -2.47
C SER A 252 2.36 7.56 -3.08
N SER A 253 1.70 8.72 -2.97
CA SER A 253 2.27 10.01 -3.42
C SER A 253 3.53 10.38 -2.63
N ILE A 254 3.55 10.14 -1.32
CA ILE A 254 4.71 10.42 -0.47
C ILE A 254 5.90 9.55 -0.87
N ILE A 255 5.71 8.24 -1.00
CA ILE A 255 6.77 7.34 -1.45
C ILE A 255 7.29 7.78 -2.81
N ALA A 256 6.39 8.05 -3.76
CA ALA A 256 6.77 8.45 -5.11
C ALA A 256 7.49 9.80 -5.17
N TYR A 257 7.08 10.78 -4.35
CA TYR A 257 7.75 12.08 -4.24
C TYR A 257 9.20 11.91 -3.79
N TYR A 258 9.42 11.26 -2.64
CA TYR A 258 10.76 11.05 -2.09
C TYR A 258 11.62 10.14 -2.96
N PHE A 259 11.04 9.04 -3.48
CA PHE A 259 11.72 8.15 -4.42
C PHE A 259 12.15 8.89 -5.68
N THR A 260 11.24 9.62 -6.32
CA THR A 260 11.52 10.30 -7.60
C THR A 260 12.54 11.40 -7.41
N ARG A 261 12.44 12.17 -6.33
CA ARG A 261 13.45 13.16 -5.96
C ARG A 261 14.83 12.51 -5.77
N ALA A 262 14.91 11.39 -5.04
CA ALA A 262 16.15 10.66 -4.88
C ALA A 262 16.68 10.10 -6.21
N LEU A 263 15.79 9.54 -7.04
CA LEU A 263 16.12 9.00 -8.35
C LEU A 263 16.71 10.05 -9.29
N LEU A 264 16.11 11.25 -9.34
CA LEU A 264 16.54 12.33 -10.22
C LEU A 264 17.86 12.96 -9.75
N LEU A 265 18.01 13.20 -8.43
CA LEU A 265 19.24 13.79 -7.86
C LEU A 265 20.45 12.87 -7.93
N TYR A 266 20.24 11.55 -7.82
CA TYR A 266 21.30 10.54 -7.78
C TYR A 266 21.32 9.64 -9.03
N ARG A 267 20.69 10.08 -10.13
CA ARG A 267 20.66 9.34 -11.40
C ARG A 267 22.08 9.11 -11.91
N GLY A 268 22.43 7.86 -12.20
CA GLY A 268 23.77 7.51 -12.70
C GLY A 268 24.88 7.45 -11.65
N LYS A 269 24.55 7.66 -10.37
CA LYS A 269 25.45 7.35 -9.25
C LYS A 269 25.13 5.97 -8.68
N ASP A 270 26.12 5.34 -8.06
CA ASP A 270 25.91 4.14 -7.27
C ASP A 270 25.01 4.42 -6.07
N LEU A 271 24.55 3.36 -5.41
CA LEU A 271 23.60 3.42 -4.30
C LEU A 271 24.24 4.16 -3.11
N SER A 272 24.09 5.49 -3.13
CA SER A 272 24.71 6.38 -2.16
C SER A 272 23.87 6.45 -0.89
N PHE A 273 24.51 6.65 0.26
CA PHE A 273 23.82 6.84 1.53
C PHE A 273 22.74 7.94 1.49
N PRO A 274 22.94 9.08 0.80
CA PRO A 274 21.89 10.08 0.61
C PRO A 274 20.64 9.56 -0.14
N TYR A 275 20.83 8.74 -1.18
CA TYR A 275 19.69 8.12 -1.90
C TYR A 275 18.87 7.24 -0.95
N PHE A 276 19.56 6.37 -0.21
CA PHE A 276 18.93 5.50 0.80
C PHE A 276 18.17 6.32 1.84
N LYS A 277 18.80 7.36 2.41
CA LYS A 277 18.20 8.18 3.47
C LYS A 277 16.89 8.85 3.00
N ILE A 278 16.89 9.48 1.84
CA ILE A 278 15.71 10.19 1.31
C ILE A 278 14.58 9.20 1.03
N PHE A 279 14.90 8.08 0.38
CA PHE A 279 13.88 7.11 0.01
C PHE A 279 13.30 6.38 1.22
N SER A 280 14.13 5.90 2.16
CA SER A 280 13.69 5.27 3.41
C SER A 280 12.83 6.20 4.27
N PHE A 281 13.08 7.51 4.24
CA PHE A 281 12.22 8.49 4.91
C PHE A 281 10.82 8.52 4.30
N GLY A 282 10.70 8.54 2.97
CA GLY A 282 9.40 8.46 2.29
C GLY A 282 8.64 7.17 2.61
N ILE A 283 9.33 6.03 2.62
CA ILE A 283 8.76 4.73 3.01
C ILE A 283 8.23 4.79 4.45
N PHE A 284 9.04 5.29 5.39
CA PHE A 284 8.65 5.40 6.80
C PHE A 284 7.38 6.25 6.99
N VAL A 285 7.37 7.47 6.42
CA VAL A 285 6.24 8.40 6.57
C VAL A 285 4.96 7.82 5.95
N SER A 286 5.07 7.20 4.78
CA SER A 286 3.93 6.57 4.11
C SER A 286 3.34 5.42 4.94
N ILE A 287 4.18 4.54 5.47
CA ILE A 287 3.71 3.41 6.31
C ILE A 287 3.04 3.95 7.58
N LEU A 288 3.62 4.98 8.19
CA LEU A 288 3.05 5.60 9.39
C LEU A 288 1.68 6.22 9.12
N LEU A 289 1.52 6.93 7.99
CA LEU A 289 0.24 7.53 7.62
C LEU A 289 -0.83 6.47 7.36
N HIS A 290 -0.48 5.42 6.61
CA HIS A 290 -1.39 4.31 6.35
C HIS A 290 -1.79 3.59 7.66
N LEU A 291 -0.81 3.25 8.49
CA LEU A 291 -1.03 2.67 9.83
C LEU A 291 -2.00 3.50 10.67
N VAL A 292 -1.77 4.80 10.78
CA VAL A 292 -2.60 5.67 11.62
C VAL A 292 -4.03 5.75 11.10
N PHE A 293 -4.22 5.76 9.77
CA PHE A 293 -5.54 5.71 9.17
C PHE A 293 -6.26 4.41 9.52
N ASP A 294 -5.61 3.26 9.36
CA ASP A 294 -6.23 1.96 9.63
C ASP A 294 -6.56 1.77 11.11
N VAL A 295 -5.65 2.16 12.00
CA VAL A 295 -5.89 2.14 13.44
C VAL A 295 -7.06 3.06 13.81
N ALA A 296 -7.10 4.27 13.25
CA ALA A 296 -8.19 5.22 13.49
C ALA A 296 -9.53 4.67 12.98
N LEU A 297 -9.54 4.03 11.81
CA LEU A 297 -10.72 3.37 11.27
C LEU A 297 -11.22 2.25 12.18
N THR A 298 -10.32 1.37 12.62
CA THR A 298 -10.65 0.22 13.47
C THR A 298 -11.12 0.63 14.86
N LEU A 299 -10.57 1.71 15.43
CA LEU A 299 -10.99 2.25 16.72
C LEU A 299 -12.18 3.22 16.62
N GLY A 300 -12.69 3.52 15.42
CA GLY A 300 -13.83 4.41 15.23
C GLY A 300 -13.52 5.90 15.43
N PHE A 301 -12.26 6.32 15.30
CA PHE A 301 -11.85 7.72 15.41
C PHE A 301 -12.13 8.51 14.12
N VAL A 302 -13.42 8.76 13.87
CA VAL A 302 -13.93 9.45 12.67
C VAL A 302 -13.28 10.81 12.42
N PHE A 303 -12.99 11.59 13.48
CA PHE A 303 -12.35 12.90 13.34
C PHE A 303 -10.96 12.82 12.68
N ILE A 304 -10.16 11.79 13.01
CA ILE A 304 -8.84 11.59 12.41
C ILE A 304 -8.99 11.31 10.90
N ILE A 305 -9.97 10.48 10.53
CA ILE A 305 -10.26 10.16 9.12
C ILE A 305 -10.60 11.42 8.31
N PHE A 306 -11.36 12.36 8.88
CA PHE A 306 -11.65 13.64 8.22
C PHE A 306 -10.39 14.51 8.03
N ILE A 307 -9.48 14.54 9.01
CA ILE A 307 -8.20 15.23 8.87
C ILE A 307 -7.38 14.60 7.74
N TYR A 308 -7.34 13.28 7.64
CA TYR A 308 -6.68 12.57 6.54
C TYR A 308 -7.26 12.97 5.18
N PHE A 309 -8.58 13.09 5.09
CA PHE A 309 -9.23 13.48 3.85
C PHE A 309 -8.82 14.89 3.40
N ILE A 310 -9.02 15.87 4.27
CA ILE A 310 -8.78 17.28 3.92
C ILE A 310 -7.27 17.54 3.81
N GLY A 311 -6.51 17.15 4.83
CA GLY A 311 -5.06 17.37 4.87
C GLY A 311 -4.33 16.58 3.79
N GLY A 312 -4.74 15.33 3.54
CA GLY A 312 -4.19 14.51 2.47
C GLY A 312 -4.46 15.10 1.09
N TYR A 313 -5.70 15.55 0.83
CA TYR A 313 -6.04 16.21 -0.43
C TYR A 313 -5.22 17.48 -0.66
N LEU A 314 -5.13 18.35 0.36
CA LEU A 314 -4.38 19.61 0.27
C LEU A 314 -2.88 19.35 0.07
N TYR A 315 -2.31 18.39 0.80
CA TYR A 315 -0.91 18.01 0.66
C TYR A 315 -0.60 17.45 -0.73
N VAL A 316 -1.38 16.47 -1.21
CA VAL A 316 -1.15 15.89 -2.54
C VAL A 316 -1.31 16.96 -3.62
N SER A 317 -2.29 17.85 -3.48
CA SER A 317 -2.47 18.98 -4.40
C SER A 317 -1.27 19.93 -4.37
N SER A 318 -0.72 20.25 -3.19
CA SER A 318 0.44 21.15 -3.07
C SER A 318 1.69 20.63 -3.78
N LEU A 319 1.87 19.30 -3.88
CA LEU A 319 3.00 18.69 -4.61
C LEU A 319 3.02 19.05 -6.10
N PHE A 320 1.88 19.43 -6.69
CA PHE A 320 1.78 19.88 -8.08
C PHE A 320 2.11 21.37 -8.25
N TYR A 321 2.05 22.15 -7.17
CA TYR A 321 2.37 23.58 -7.17
C TYR A 321 3.79 23.90 -6.69
N GLU A 322 4.51 22.94 -6.12
CA GLU A 322 5.95 23.09 -5.83
C GLU A 322 6.75 23.12 -7.16
N ASP A 323 7.58 24.15 -7.35
CA ASP A 323 8.43 24.33 -8.54
C ASP A 323 9.74 23.53 -8.49
#